data_AF-A0A0J6SZR4-F1
#
_entry.id   AF-A0A0J6SZR4-F1
#
_cell.length_a   1.000
_cell.length_b   1.000
_cell.length_c   1.000
_cell.angle_alpha   90.00
_cell.angle_beta   90.00
_cell.angle_gamma   90.00
#
_symmetry.space_group_name_H-M   'P 1'
#
loop_
_entity.id
_entity.type
_entity.pdbx_description
1 polymer ?
#
loop_
_entity_poly.entity_id
_entity_poly.type
_entity_poly.pdbx_seq_one_letter_code
_entity_poly.pdbx_strand_id
1 'polypeptide(L)'
;MSAAVPLREDFTADDLRRLARSSRDAGQSRRLLALAQIYDGGTRTDAARIGVVGLQTVRDWVLAFNADGPAGLIDRKAPGHPPKLSQAQRQALAAIVESGPDPDRHGVVRWRRKDLAAWLYQCFRVSLDETTVGRELKRLGFAKLSARPRHYAQDPAALETFKKLSRPS
;
A
#
# COMPACT_ATOMS: atom_id res chain seq x y z
N MET A 1 11.65 14.71 -34.63
CA MET A 1 11.72 15.29 -33.28
C MET A 1 10.36 15.90 -32.97
N SER A 2 9.69 15.49 -31.88
CA SER A 2 8.42 16.09 -31.47
C SER A 2 8.63 17.53 -31.02
N ALA A 3 7.70 18.44 -31.33
CA ALA A 3 7.74 19.81 -30.86
C ALA A 3 7.93 19.89 -29.33
N ALA A 4 8.62 20.94 -28.90
CA ALA A 4 8.90 21.16 -27.49
C ALA A 4 7.64 21.68 -26.80
N VAL A 5 7.20 21.03 -25.72
CA VAL A 5 5.98 21.40 -24.99
C VAL A 5 6.18 22.79 -24.35
N PRO A 6 5.37 23.80 -24.69
CA PRO A 6 5.49 25.13 -24.09
C PRO A 6 5.12 25.08 -22.60
N LEU A 7 5.69 25.99 -21.81
CA LEU A 7 5.23 26.22 -20.44
C LEU A 7 3.92 27.00 -20.48
N ARG A 8 3.06 26.80 -19.46
CA ARG A 8 1.87 27.62 -19.21
C ARG A 8 2.24 29.11 -19.11
N GLU A 9 1.33 30.01 -19.45
CA GLU A 9 1.63 31.45 -19.61
C GLU A 9 1.28 32.31 -18.39
N ASP A 10 0.64 31.72 -17.39
CA ASP A 10 0.20 32.39 -16.16
C ASP A 10 1.28 32.48 -15.07
N PHE A 11 2.53 32.17 -15.40
CA PHE A 11 3.68 32.29 -14.51
C PHE A 11 4.84 33.00 -15.22
N THR A 12 5.66 33.69 -14.43
CA THR A 12 6.92 34.29 -14.86
C THR A 12 8.12 33.57 -14.23
N ALA A 13 9.32 33.83 -14.75
CA ALA A 13 10.55 33.35 -14.13
C ALA A 13 10.69 33.85 -12.67
N ASP A 14 10.28 35.09 -12.40
CA ASP A 14 10.34 35.68 -11.06
C ASP A 14 9.34 35.05 -10.09
N ASP A 15 8.16 34.63 -10.55
CA ASP A 15 7.23 33.84 -9.75
C ASP A 15 7.89 32.53 -9.30
N LEU A 16 8.53 31.81 -10.23
CA LEU A 16 9.20 30.55 -9.91
C LEU A 16 10.38 30.75 -8.96
N ARG A 17 11.16 31.83 -9.11
CA ARG A 17 12.25 32.17 -8.19
C ARG A 17 11.74 32.53 -6.79
N ARG A 18 10.60 33.23 -6.68
CA ARG A 18 9.95 33.50 -5.39
C ARG A 18 9.50 32.19 -4.74
N LEU A 19 8.81 31.33 -5.49
CA LEU A 19 8.34 30.04 -5.02
C LEU A 19 9.49 29.12 -4.58
N ALA A 20 10.58 29.08 -5.35
CA ALA A 20 11.77 28.28 -5.04
C ALA A 20 12.43 28.70 -3.72
N ARG A 21 12.45 30.01 -3.41
CA ARG A 21 12.96 30.55 -2.14
C ARG A 21 12.06 30.22 -0.94
N SER A 22 10.74 30.17 -1.15
CA SER A 22 9.79 29.82 -0.09
C SER A 22 9.58 28.32 0.12
N SER A 23 9.99 27.50 -0.85
CA SER A 23 9.83 26.04 -0.81
C SER A 23 10.69 25.42 0.28
N ARG A 24 10.11 24.47 1.01
CA ARG A 24 10.82 23.63 1.99
C ARG A 24 11.34 22.33 1.36
N ASP A 25 10.93 22.02 0.13
CA ASP A 25 11.38 20.86 -0.63
C ASP A 25 12.51 21.27 -1.57
N ALA A 26 13.72 20.75 -1.32
CA ALA A 26 14.91 21.07 -2.11
C ALA A 26 14.80 20.59 -3.56
N GLY A 27 14.08 19.49 -3.80
CA GLY A 27 13.80 18.98 -5.14
C GLY A 27 12.89 19.94 -5.91
N GLN A 28 11.81 20.38 -5.28
CA GLN A 28 10.90 21.38 -5.84
C GLN A 28 11.63 22.69 -6.13
N SER A 29 12.45 23.20 -5.21
CA SER A 29 13.23 24.43 -5.44
C SER A 29 14.13 24.31 -6.67
N ARG A 30 14.85 23.19 -6.83
CA ARG A 30 15.71 22.96 -8.00
C ARG A 30 14.91 22.92 -9.31
N ARG A 31 13.77 22.21 -9.31
CA ARG A 31 12.89 22.10 -10.47
C ARG A 31 12.31 23.45 -10.88
N LEU A 32 11.87 24.25 -9.91
CA LEU A 32 11.38 25.61 -10.13
C LEU A 32 12.46 26.52 -10.73
N LEU A 33 13.71 26.46 -10.24
CA LEU A 33 14.82 27.22 -10.80
C LEU A 33 15.17 26.79 -12.23
N ALA A 34 15.11 25.49 -12.52
CA ALA A 34 15.32 24.98 -13.87
C ALA A 34 14.24 25.48 -14.85
N LEU A 35 12.96 25.51 -14.43
CA LEU A 35 11.88 26.04 -15.27
C LEU A 35 11.93 27.57 -15.39
N ALA A 36 12.41 28.29 -14.37
CA ALA A 36 12.62 29.74 -14.44
C ALA A 36 13.60 30.12 -15.56
N GLN A 37 14.64 29.31 -15.78
CA GLN A 37 15.57 29.49 -16.90
C GLN A 37 14.87 29.43 -18.26
N ILE A 38 13.83 28.60 -18.41
CA ILE A 38 13.07 28.49 -19.66
C ILE A 38 12.17 29.72 -19.85
N TYR A 39 11.55 30.22 -18.78
CA TYR A 39 10.77 31.47 -18.83
C TYR A 39 11.63 32.69 -19.20
N ASP A 40 12.90 32.72 -18.79
CA ASP A 40 13.86 33.77 -19.20
C ASP A 40 14.39 33.60 -20.64
N GLY A 41 13.81 32.68 -21.42
CA GLY A 41 14.22 32.42 -22.81
C GLY A 41 15.44 31.51 -22.94
N GLY A 42 15.94 30.94 -21.83
CA GLY A 42 17.01 29.96 -21.84
C GLY A 42 16.61 28.64 -22.50
N THR A 43 17.62 27.88 -22.91
CA THR A 43 17.37 26.60 -23.58
C THR A 43 16.97 25.51 -22.56
N ARG A 44 16.31 24.45 -23.03
CA ARG A 44 16.05 23.25 -22.20
C ARG A 44 17.34 22.57 -21.76
N THR A 45 18.43 22.75 -22.48
CA THR A 45 19.77 22.27 -22.10
C THR A 45 20.31 23.04 -20.90
N ASP A 46 20.09 24.35 -20.84
CA ASP A 46 20.47 25.17 -19.68
C ASP A 46 19.65 24.81 -18.45
N ALA A 47 18.33 24.62 -18.62
CA ALA A 47 17.45 24.12 -17.57
C ALA A 47 17.90 22.73 -17.05
N ALA A 48 18.29 21.83 -17.95
CA ALA A 48 18.80 20.51 -17.59
C ALA A 48 20.10 20.59 -16.77
N ARG A 49 20.99 21.54 -17.11
CA ARG A 49 22.21 21.81 -16.35
C ARG A 49 21.91 22.31 -14.93
N ILE A 50 20.95 23.22 -14.78
CA ILE A 50 20.48 23.71 -13.46
C ILE A 50 19.86 22.56 -12.64
N GLY A 51 19.04 21.73 -13.29
CA GLY A 51 18.40 20.58 -12.66
C GLY A 51 19.35 19.43 -12.33
N VAL A 52 20.54 19.39 -12.95
CA VAL A 52 21.46 18.25 -12.96
C VAL A 52 20.74 16.97 -13.43
N VAL A 53 20.01 17.08 -14.53
CA VAL A 53 19.18 16.00 -15.10
C VAL A 53 19.27 15.97 -16.63
N GLY A 54 18.68 14.95 -17.26
CA GLY A 54 18.55 14.87 -18.71
C GLY A 54 17.37 15.70 -19.26
N LEU A 55 17.37 15.92 -20.58
CA LEU A 55 16.32 16.68 -21.29
C LEU A 55 14.92 16.07 -21.13
N GLN A 56 14.82 14.74 -21.08
CA GLN A 56 13.54 14.06 -20.87
C GLN A 56 12.96 14.40 -19.50
N THR A 57 13.78 14.43 -18.45
CA THR A 57 13.33 14.81 -17.11
C THR A 57 12.85 16.25 -17.04
N VAL A 58 13.52 17.18 -17.75
CA VAL A 58 13.04 18.57 -17.87
C VAL A 58 11.68 18.61 -18.58
N ARG A 59 11.50 17.82 -19.66
CA ARG A 59 10.20 17.71 -20.34
C ARG A 59 9.12 17.18 -19.40
N ASP A 60 9.43 16.18 -18.59
CA ASP A 60 8.49 15.62 -17.61
C ASP A 60 8.11 16.66 -16.53
N TRP A 61 9.07 17.49 -16.09
CA TRP A 61 8.79 18.62 -15.19
C TRP A 61 7.90 19.68 -15.83
N VAL A 62 8.12 20.02 -17.11
CA VAL A 62 7.24 20.94 -17.84
C VAL A 62 5.81 20.39 -17.90
N LEU A 63 5.65 19.10 -18.21
CA LEU A 63 4.34 18.45 -18.26
C LEU A 63 3.65 18.46 -16.89
N ALA A 64 4.35 18.09 -15.83
CA ALA A 64 3.82 18.10 -14.47
C ALA A 64 3.45 19.51 -14.00
N PHE A 65 4.29 20.51 -14.32
CA PHE A 65 4.04 21.90 -14.00
C PHE A 65 2.84 22.48 -14.78
N ASN A 66 2.69 22.11 -16.05
CA ASN A 66 1.54 22.53 -16.85
C ASN A 66 0.22 21.95 -16.31
N ALA A 67 0.24 20.69 -15.86
CA ALA A 67 -0.95 20.04 -15.30
C ALA A 67 -1.33 20.60 -13.92
N ASP A 68 -0.37 20.65 -12.99
CA ASP A 68 -0.63 20.84 -11.56
C ASP A 68 0.02 22.09 -10.96
N GLY A 69 0.65 22.93 -11.80
CA GLY A 69 1.38 24.13 -11.37
C GLY A 69 2.60 23.79 -10.50
N PRO A 70 3.01 24.69 -9.58
CA PRO A 70 4.13 24.46 -8.69
C PRO A 70 4.00 23.18 -7.84
N ALA A 71 2.77 22.78 -7.51
CA ALA A 71 2.49 21.58 -6.72
C ALA A 71 2.81 20.28 -7.50
N GLY A 72 2.82 20.32 -8.83
CA GLY A 72 3.24 19.21 -9.69
C GLY A 72 4.74 18.90 -9.61
N LEU A 73 5.54 19.82 -9.06
CA LEU A 73 7.00 19.66 -8.93
C LEU A 73 7.44 19.13 -7.57
N ILE A 74 6.48 18.82 -6.68
CA ILE A 74 6.71 18.16 -5.40
C ILE A 74 6.65 16.66 -5.64
N ASP A 75 7.64 15.93 -5.12
CA ASP A 75 7.65 14.47 -5.20
C ASP A 75 6.46 13.92 -4.42
N ARG A 76 5.49 13.35 -5.14
CA ARG A 76 4.37 12.64 -4.53
C ARG A 76 4.84 11.26 -4.13
N LYS A 77 4.43 10.81 -2.94
CA LYS A 77 4.60 9.41 -2.54
C LYS A 77 3.86 8.55 -3.56
N ALA A 78 4.60 7.73 -4.31
CA ALA A 78 4.00 6.82 -5.27
C ALA A 78 2.94 5.96 -4.56
N PRO A 79 1.76 5.74 -5.17
CA PRO A 79 0.83 4.75 -4.65
C PRO A 79 1.61 3.44 -4.59
N GLY A 80 1.68 2.85 -3.39
CA GLY A 80 2.37 1.57 -3.22
C GLY A 80 1.78 0.49 -4.13
N HIS A 81 2.44 -0.66 -4.21
CA HIS A 81 1.93 -1.77 -5.02
C HIS A 81 0.46 -2.06 -4.70
N PRO A 82 -0.39 -2.24 -5.73
CA PRO A 82 -1.78 -2.56 -5.51
C PRO A 82 -1.90 -3.82 -4.67
N PRO A 83 -2.87 -3.89 -3.74
CA PRO A 83 -3.07 -5.09 -2.94
C PRO A 83 -3.35 -6.29 -3.86
N LYS A 84 -2.77 -7.45 -3.54
CA LYS A 84 -2.94 -8.67 -4.34
C LYS A 84 -4.37 -9.19 -4.38
N LEU A 85 -5.18 -8.88 -3.36
CA LEU A 85 -6.60 -9.23 -3.33
C LEU A 85 -7.46 -8.00 -3.65
N SER A 86 -8.38 -8.18 -4.60
CA SER A 86 -9.49 -7.24 -4.82
C SER A 86 -10.48 -7.27 -3.65
N GLN A 87 -11.34 -6.25 -3.57
CA GLN A 87 -12.36 -6.18 -2.54
C GLN A 87 -13.35 -7.36 -2.62
N ALA A 88 -13.73 -7.78 -3.82
CA ALA A 88 -14.60 -8.94 -4.03
C ALA A 88 -13.94 -10.24 -3.54
N GLN A 89 -12.64 -10.43 -3.81
CA GLN A 89 -11.90 -11.59 -3.31
C GLN A 89 -11.76 -11.59 -1.79
N ARG A 90 -11.63 -10.41 -1.16
CA ARG A 90 -11.64 -10.28 0.30
C ARG A 90 -12.99 -10.66 0.90
N GLN A 91 -14.09 -10.26 0.29
CA GLN A 91 -15.43 -10.63 0.72
C GLN A 91 -15.65 -12.14 0.59
N ALA A 92 -15.21 -12.74 -0.52
CA ALA A 92 -15.26 -14.19 -0.68
C ALA A 92 -14.39 -14.93 0.35
N LEU A 93 -13.21 -14.40 0.66
CA LEU A 93 -12.34 -14.94 1.72
C LEU A 93 -13.01 -14.84 3.11
N ALA A 94 -13.71 -13.75 3.41
CA ALA A 94 -14.45 -13.63 4.66
C ALA A 94 -15.58 -14.68 4.74
N ALA A 95 -16.38 -14.79 3.68
CA ALA A 95 -17.50 -15.73 3.62
C ALA A 95 -17.06 -17.19 3.79
N ILE A 96 -15.97 -17.63 3.13
CA ILE A 96 -15.49 -19.02 3.27
C ILE A 96 -14.91 -19.31 4.66
N VAL A 97 -14.33 -18.30 5.32
CA VAL A 97 -13.83 -18.43 6.69
C VAL A 97 -14.99 -18.55 7.67
N GLU A 98 -16.05 -17.76 7.49
CA GLU A 98 -17.27 -17.79 8.31
C GLU A 98 -18.07 -19.06 8.13
N SER A 99 -18.24 -19.56 6.90
CA SER A 99 -18.95 -20.82 6.63
C SER A 99 -18.22 -22.04 7.18
N GLY A 100 -16.92 -21.91 7.46
CA GLY A 100 -16.04 -23.03 7.76
C GLY A 100 -15.79 -23.93 6.54
N PRO A 101 -14.87 -24.90 6.65
CA PRO A 101 -14.61 -25.84 5.57
C PRO A 101 -15.66 -26.95 5.55
N ASP A 102 -16.24 -27.18 4.39
CA ASP A 102 -16.87 -28.46 4.03
C ASP A 102 -15.80 -29.58 3.96
N PRO A 103 -15.84 -30.62 4.82
CA PRO A 103 -14.84 -31.68 4.84
C PRO A 103 -14.80 -32.52 3.56
N ASP A 104 -15.94 -32.75 2.91
CA ASP A 104 -16.03 -33.59 1.71
C ASP A 104 -15.45 -32.85 0.50
N ARG A 105 -15.71 -31.54 0.42
CA ARG A 105 -15.20 -30.69 -0.68
C ARG A 105 -13.77 -30.23 -0.47
N HIS A 106 -13.39 -29.87 0.75
CA HIS A 106 -12.12 -29.20 1.04
C HIS A 106 -11.08 -30.12 1.71
N GLY A 107 -11.48 -31.31 2.17
CA GLY A 107 -10.57 -32.29 2.79
C GLY A 107 -9.96 -31.83 4.12
N VAL A 108 -10.51 -30.79 4.74
CA VAL A 108 -10.01 -30.23 6.01
C VAL A 108 -11.16 -29.97 6.97
N VAL A 109 -10.93 -30.27 8.26
CA VAL A 109 -11.92 -30.04 9.34
C VAL A 109 -11.86 -28.60 9.87
N ARG A 110 -10.75 -27.91 9.66
CA ARG A 110 -10.57 -26.51 10.03
C ARG A 110 -9.70 -25.79 9.01
N TRP A 111 -9.99 -24.53 8.76
CA TRP A 111 -9.12 -23.69 7.93
C TRP A 111 -7.78 -23.43 8.63
N ARG A 112 -6.67 -23.84 7.99
CA ARG A 112 -5.34 -23.27 8.24
C ARG A 112 -5.06 -22.19 7.21
N ARG A 113 -4.11 -21.30 7.50
CA ARG A 113 -3.70 -20.24 6.56
C ARG A 113 -3.20 -20.82 5.24
N LYS A 114 -2.45 -21.93 5.26
CA LYS A 114 -2.07 -22.67 4.04
C LYS A 114 -3.24 -23.19 3.22
N ASP A 115 -4.31 -23.62 3.88
CA ASP A 115 -5.50 -24.15 3.20
C ASP A 115 -6.24 -23.00 2.49
N LEU A 116 -6.36 -21.86 3.16
CA LEU A 116 -6.94 -20.64 2.58
C LEU A 116 -6.07 -20.05 1.45
N ALA A 117 -4.74 -20.14 1.56
CA ALA A 117 -3.83 -19.77 0.48
C ALA A 117 -4.04 -20.65 -0.76
N ALA A 118 -4.17 -21.96 -0.56
CA ALA A 118 -4.47 -22.90 -1.65
C ALA A 118 -5.85 -22.63 -2.27
N TRP A 119 -6.87 -22.37 -1.43
CA TRP A 119 -8.21 -22.03 -1.89
C TRP A 119 -8.23 -20.74 -2.73
N LEU A 120 -7.53 -19.68 -2.30
CA LEU A 120 -7.41 -18.43 -3.06
C LEU A 120 -6.76 -18.65 -4.44
N TYR A 121 -5.77 -19.54 -4.51
CA TYR A 121 -5.16 -19.91 -5.79
C TYR A 121 -6.12 -20.72 -6.67
N GLN A 122 -6.86 -21.67 -6.08
CA GLN A 122 -7.81 -22.51 -6.81
C GLN A 122 -8.98 -21.72 -7.38
N CYS A 123 -9.54 -20.78 -6.62
CA CYS A 123 -10.70 -19.98 -7.03
C CYS A 123 -10.34 -18.75 -7.85
N PHE A 124 -9.22 -18.08 -7.55
CA PHE A 124 -8.89 -16.77 -8.12
C PHE A 124 -7.52 -16.68 -8.78
N ARG A 125 -6.72 -17.76 -8.75
CA ARG A 125 -5.32 -17.80 -9.23
C ARG A 125 -4.41 -16.74 -8.58
N VAL A 126 -4.76 -16.28 -7.37
CA VAL A 126 -3.94 -15.36 -6.59
C VAL A 126 -3.04 -16.16 -5.64
N SER A 127 -1.72 -16.04 -5.82
CA SER A 127 -0.73 -16.67 -4.95
C SER A 127 -0.33 -15.74 -3.80
N LEU A 128 -0.68 -16.17 -2.58
CA LEU A 128 -0.32 -15.52 -1.32
C LEU A 128 0.42 -16.50 -0.41
N ASP A 129 1.42 -16.00 0.31
CA ASP A 129 2.02 -16.74 1.41
C ASP A 129 1.11 -16.72 2.66
N GLU A 130 1.33 -17.66 3.59
CA GLU A 130 0.52 -17.78 4.81
C GLU A 130 0.53 -16.52 5.69
N THR A 131 1.62 -15.75 5.69
CA THR A 131 1.74 -14.51 6.47
C THR A 131 0.86 -13.42 5.85
N THR A 132 0.84 -13.32 4.52
CA THR A 132 -0.06 -12.39 3.82
C THR A 132 -1.52 -12.76 4.02
N VAL A 133 -1.88 -14.05 3.95
CA VAL A 133 -3.23 -14.51 4.30
C VAL A 133 -3.57 -14.14 5.74
N GLY A 134 -2.66 -14.37 6.70
CA GLY A 134 -2.86 -13.98 8.10
C GLY A 134 -3.09 -12.47 8.28
N ARG A 135 -2.38 -11.63 7.53
CA ARG A 135 -2.58 -10.17 7.54
C ARG A 135 -3.94 -9.77 6.96
N GLU A 136 -4.39 -10.39 5.87
CA GLU A 136 -5.71 -10.14 5.29
C GLU A 136 -6.82 -10.55 6.26
N LEU A 137 -6.70 -11.73 6.90
CA LEU A 137 -7.67 -12.16 7.92
C LEU A 137 -7.76 -11.19 9.10
N LYS A 138 -6.61 -10.69 9.59
CA LYS A 138 -6.59 -9.68 10.67
C LYS A 138 -7.26 -8.38 10.23
N ARG A 139 -7.04 -7.93 8.99
CA ARG A 139 -7.69 -6.73 8.43
C ARG A 139 -9.20 -6.90 8.31
N LEU A 140 -9.66 -8.12 8.05
CA LEU A 140 -11.08 -8.49 8.03
C LEU A 140 -11.68 -8.71 9.43
N GLY A 141 -10.89 -8.54 10.50
CA GLY A 141 -11.37 -8.67 11.88
C GLY A 141 -11.34 -10.10 12.44
N PHE A 142 -10.85 -11.08 11.68
CA PHE A 142 -10.74 -12.45 12.18
C PHE A 142 -9.59 -12.61 13.18
N ALA A 143 -9.88 -13.26 14.30
CA ALA A 143 -8.90 -13.68 15.29
C ALA A 143 -8.81 -15.20 15.34
N LYS A 144 -7.62 -15.73 15.63
CA LYS A 144 -7.45 -17.16 15.87
C LYS A 144 -8.11 -17.50 17.21
N LEU A 145 -9.28 -18.12 17.16
CA LEU A 145 -9.88 -18.74 18.34
C LEU A 145 -9.15 -20.05 18.61
N SER A 146 -8.45 -20.12 19.74
CA SER A 146 -7.98 -21.39 20.29
C SER A 146 -8.90 -21.75 21.43
N ALA A 147 -9.61 -22.88 21.32
CA ALA A 147 -10.20 -23.48 22.51
C ALA A 147 -9.06 -23.83 23.48
N ARG A 148 -9.29 -23.63 24.79
CA ARG A 148 -8.39 -24.23 25.79
C ARG A 148 -8.54 -25.75 25.68
N PRO A 149 -7.44 -26.52 25.52
CA PRO A 149 -7.54 -27.97 25.48
C PRO A 149 -8.23 -28.48 26.77
N ARG A 150 -9.41 -29.07 26.64
CA ARG A 150 -10.04 -29.85 27.71
C ARG A 150 -9.57 -31.29 27.54
N HIS A 151 -8.85 -31.80 28.53
CA HIS A 151 -8.36 -33.18 28.53
C HIS A 151 -9.56 -34.13 28.67
N TYR A 152 -9.68 -35.12 27.78
CA TYR A 152 -10.83 -36.03 27.74
C TYR A 152 -10.98 -36.88 29.01
N ALA A 153 -9.91 -37.02 29.81
CA ALA A 153 -9.96 -37.70 31.11
C ALA A 153 -10.23 -36.75 32.31
N GLN A 154 -10.72 -35.53 32.08
CA GLN A 154 -11.25 -34.71 33.17
C GLN A 154 -12.58 -35.29 33.65
N ASP A 155 -12.51 -36.06 34.73
CA ASP A 155 -13.69 -36.46 35.49
C ASP A 155 -14.28 -35.22 36.21
N PRO A 156 -15.52 -34.80 35.89
CA PRO A 156 -16.19 -33.70 36.58
C PRO A 156 -16.31 -33.92 38.10
N ALA A 157 -16.43 -35.16 38.55
CA ALA A 157 -16.52 -35.49 39.97
C ALA A 157 -15.18 -35.32 40.70
N ALA A 158 -14.06 -35.63 40.04
CA ALA A 158 -12.72 -35.40 40.57
C ALA A 158 -12.40 -33.90 40.76
N LEU A 159 -12.90 -33.04 39.85
CA LEU A 159 -12.73 -31.58 39.92
C LEU A 159 -13.50 -30.95 41.09
N GLU A 160 -14.74 -31.39 41.35
CA GLU A 160 -15.54 -30.91 42.49
C GLU A 160 -14.99 -31.38 43.84
N THR A 161 -14.40 -32.58 43.88
CA THR A 161 -13.74 -33.12 45.09
C THR A 161 -12.47 -32.34 45.42
N PHE A 162 -11.67 -31.98 44.42
CA PHE A 162 -10.46 -31.17 44.59
C PHE A 162 -10.75 -29.75 45.08
N LYS A 163 -11.80 -29.09 44.56
CA LYS A 163 -12.24 -27.76 45.02
C LYS A 163 -12.67 -27.76 46.49
N LYS A 164 -13.32 -28.83 46.97
CA LYS A 164 -13.75 -28.94 48.38
C LYS A 164 -12.61 -29.23 49.37
N LEU A 165 -11.53 -29.87 48.91
CA LEU A 165 -10.36 -30.21 49.76
C LEU A 165 -9.31 -29.09 49.85
N SER A 166 -9.45 -28.05 49.04
CA SER A 166 -8.57 -26.89 49.08
C SER A 166 -8.96 -26.01 50.27
N ARG A 167 -8.17 -26.01 51.35
CA ARG A 167 -8.34 -25.03 52.43
C ARG A 167 -8.13 -23.62 51.87
N PRO A 168 -8.97 -22.63 52.23
CA PRO A 168 -8.71 -21.24 51.87
C PRO A 168 -7.39 -20.80 52.53
N SER A 169 -6.50 -20.19 51.74
CA SER A 169 -5.40 -19.37 52.25
C SER A 169 -5.88 -17.94 52.42
#